data_AF-A0A8T6XV95-F1
#
_entry.id   AF-A0A8T6XV95-F1
#
_cell.length_a   1.000
_cell.length_b   1.000
_cell.length_c   1.000
_cell.angle_alpha   90.00
_cell.angle_beta   90.00
_cell.angle_gamma   90.00
#
_symmetry.space_group_name_H-M   'P 1'
#
loop_
_entity.id
_entity.type
_entity.pdbx_description
1 polymer ?
#
loop_
_entity_poly.entity_id
_entity_poly.type
_entity_poly.pdbx_seq_one_letter_code
_entity_poly.pdbx_strand_id
1 'polypeptide(L)' 'MKKEKKKKDELKSEKKSKRSHNNREVEPVISFDAFFNKMVKNRSDVHPHHKAPMQAFASKRGMLSATEKDYKKLFSSY' A
#
# COMPACT_ATOMS: atom_id res chain seq x y z
N MET A 1 23.60 1.87 -33.97
CA MET A 1 23.81 2.56 -32.68
C MET A 1 22.46 3.02 -32.13
N LYS A 2 22.02 2.53 -30.96
CA LYS A 2 20.82 3.05 -30.26
C LYS A 2 21.21 3.35 -28.81
N LYS A 3 20.85 4.56 -28.37
CA LYS A 3 21.21 5.20 -27.10
C LYS A 3 20.33 4.74 -25.93
N GLU A 4 21.00 4.74 -24.78
CA GLU A 4 20.60 4.74 -23.36
C GLU A 4 19.14 5.06 -22.99
N LYS A 5 18.64 4.35 -21.96
CA LYS A 5 18.00 4.95 -20.78
C LYS A 5 18.52 4.30 -19.50
N LYS A 6 19.01 5.16 -18.60
CA LYS A 6 19.55 4.87 -17.26
C LYS A 6 18.47 5.00 -16.17
N LYS A 7 18.78 4.40 -15.00
CA LYS A 7 18.42 4.82 -13.61
C LYS A 7 16.97 4.51 -13.17
N LYS A 8 16.66 4.06 -11.95
CA LYS A 8 17.23 4.13 -10.58
C LYS A 8 16.89 2.82 -9.86
N ASP A 9 17.79 2.20 -9.10
CA ASP A 9 18.05 2.50 -7.68
C ASP A 9 16.78 2.38 -6.83
N GLU A 10 16.67 1.31 -6.04
CA GLU A 10 16.41 1.45 -4.61
C GLU A 10 16.83 0.17 -3.87
N LEU A 11 18.01 0.29 -3.26
CA LEU A 11 18.46 -0.45 -2.10
C LEU A 11 17.44 -0.29 -0.95
N LYS A 12 17.02 -1.39 -0.31
CA LYS A 12 16.78 -1.48 1.16
C LYS A 12 16.32 -2.91 1.49
N SER A 13 17.21 -3.70 2.09
CA SER A 13 17.41 -3.80 3.55
C SER A 13 16.60 -4.97 4.07
N GLU A 14 17.22 -6.14 4.14
CA GLU A 14 17.78 -6.68 5.39
C GLU A 14 16.74 -7.02 6.47
N LYS A 15 16.90 -8.27 6.93
CA LYS A 15 16.73 -8.73 8.31
C LYS A 15 15.31 -9.06 8.79
N LYS A 16 15.11 -10.39 8.92
CA LYS A 16 14.38 -11.03 10.03
C LYS A 16 14.53 -10.20 11.30
N SER A 17 13.43 -9.68 11.83
CA SER A 17 13.35 -9.26 13.24
C SER A 17 12.37 -10.16 13.96
N LYS A 18 12.91 -10.93 14.91
CA LYS A 18 12.16 -11.79 15.82
C LYS A 18 11.48 -10.91 16.87
N ARG A 19 10.20 -11.20 17.12
CA ARG A 19 9.54 -11.23 18.44
C ARG A 19 9.55 -9.91 19.23
N SER A 20 8.39 -9.29 19.34
CA SER A 20 7.92 -8.74 20.61
C SER A 20 6.39 -8.89 20.65
N HIS A 21 5.93 -9.83 21.46
CA HIS A 21 4.54 -9.93 21.90
C HIS A 21 4.26 -8.66 22.71
N ASN A 22 3.52 -7.74 22.12
CA ASN A 22 2.86 -6.68 22.86
C ASN A 22 1.37 -6.88 22.56
N ASN A 23 0.62 -7.44 23.51
CA ASN A 23 -0.83 -7.64 23.43
C ASN A 23 -1.59 -6.31 23.58
N ARG A 24 -1.17 -5.28 22.84
CA ARG A 24 -2.09 -4.31 22.28
C ARG A 24 -2.34 -4.82 20.88
N GLU A 25 -3.59 -4.98 20.48
CA GLU A 25 -3.94 -5.20 19.07
C GLU A 25 -3.53 -3.96 18.26
N VAL A 26 -2.22 -3.82 18.03
CA VAL A 26 -1.65 -2.82 17.14
C VAL A 26 -2.05 -3.33 15.77
N GLU A 27 -3.02 -2.67 15.15
CA GLU A 27 -3.43 -3.04 13.81
C GLU A 27 -2.21 -3.06 12.90
N PRO A 28 -2.01 -4.14 12.12
CA PRO A 28 -0.84 -4.25 11.28
C PRO A 28 -0.85 -3.11 10.25
N VAL A 29 0.26 -2.40 10.14
CA VAL A 29 0.50 -1.45 9.03
C VAL A 29 0.66 -2.27 7.76
N ILE A 30 -0.16 -1.96 6.75
CA ILE A 30 -0.16 -2.65 5.46
C ILE A 30 0.21 -1.69 4.32
N SER A 31 0.76 -2.24 3.23
CA SER A 31 0.98 -1.48 2.01
C SER A 31 -0.34 -1.20 1.28
N PHE A 32 -0.37 -0.12 0.49
CA PHE A 32 -1.52 0.19 -0.37
C PHE A 32 -1.90 -0.99 -1.27
N ASP A 33 -0.92 -1.70 -1.84
CA ASP A 33 -1.15 -2.84 -2.71
C ASP A 33 -1.86 -4.01 -1.99
N ALA A 34 -1.47 -4.30 -0.74
CA ALA A 34 -2.12 -5.33 0.06
C ALA A 34 -3.58 -4.95 0.36
N PHE A 35 -3.83 -3.68 0.69
CA PHE A 35 -5.17 -3.16 0.90
C PHE A 35 -6.03 -3.22 -0.37
N PHE A 36 -5.50 -2.75 -1.50
CA PHE A 36 -6.21 -2.73 -2.78
C PHE A 36 -6.56 -4.15 -3.26
N ASN A 37 -5.64 -5.11 -3.12
CA ASN A 37 -5.91 -6.51 -3.45
C ASN A 37 -7.02 -7.12 -2.59
N LYS A 38 -7.12 -6.77 -1.30
CA LYS A 38 -8.26 -7.16 -0.45
C LYS A 38 -9.55 -6.47 -0.93
N MET A 39 -9.47 -5.20 -1.28
CA MET A 39 -10.62 -4.42 -1.74
C MET A 39 -11.23 -5.01 -3.02
N VAL A 40 -10.43 -5.28 -4.06
CA VAL A 40 -10.88 -5.91 -5.31
C VAL A 40 -11.53 -7.29 -5.07
N LYS A 41 -11.08 -8.04 -4.05
CA LYS A 41 -11.67 -9.33 -3.69
C LYS A 41 -13.01 -9.20 -2.95
N ASN A 42 -13.16 -8.16 -2.13
CA ASN A 42 -14.33 -7.98 -1.25
C ASN A 42 -15.41 -7.08 -1.85
N ARG A 43 -15.06 -6.23 -2.82
CA ARG A 43 -15.91 -5.21 -3.43
C ARG A 43 -15.91 -5.41 -4.95
N SER A 44 -17.07 -5.69 -5.51
CA SER A 44 -17.24 -5.91 -6.96
C SER A 44 -17.15 -4.61 -7.78
N ASP A 45 -17.34 -3.47 -7.12
CA ASP A 45 -17.26 -2.11 -7.68
C ASP A 45 -15.82 -1.58 -7.81
N VAL A 46 -14.84 -2.32 -7.26
CA VAL A 46 -13.43 -1.93 -7.30
C VAL A 46 -12.69 -2.76 -8.34
N HIS A 47 -12.30 -2.10 -9.43
CA HIS A 47 -11.61 -2.73 -10.56
C HIS A 47 -10.11 -2.44 -10.57
N PRO A 48 -9.27 -3.28 -11.23
CA PRO A 48 -7.82 -3.08 -11.31
C PRO A 48 -7.38 -1.72 -11.84
N HIS A 49 -8.16 -1.08 -12.73
CA HIS A 49 -7.84 0.24 -13.26
C HIS A 49 -7.98 1.38 -12.21
N HIS A 50 -8.68 1.14 -11.11
CA HIS A 50 -8.75 2.06 -9.97
C HIS A 50 -7.43 2.12 -9.16
N LYS A 51 -6.53 1.14 -9.33
CA LYS A 51 -5.30 1.05 -8.53
C LYS A 51 -4.47 2.32 -8.62
N ALA A 52 -4.12 2.74 -9.84
CA ALA A 52 -3.27 3.91 -10.07
C ALA A 52 -3.86 5.23 -9.53
N PRO A 53 -5.12 5.60 -9.82
CA PRO A 53 -5.69 6.84 -9.27
C PRO A 53 -5.85 6.78 -7.75
N MET A 54 -6.24 5.64 -7.18
CA MET A 54 -6.33 5.48 -5.72
C MET A 54 -4.96 5.56 -5.05
N GLN A 55 -3.92 4.95 -5.63
CA GLN A 55 -2.55 5.02 -5.13
C GLN A 55 -2.02 6.46 -5.16
N ALA A 56 -2.29 7.20 -6.24
CA ALA A 56 -1.91 8.60 -6.35
C ALA A 56 -2.63 9.46 -5.29
N PHE A 57 -3.90 9.19 -5.02
CA PHE A 57 -4.65 9.87 -3.96
C PHE A 57 -4.09 9.58 -2.56
N ALA A 58 -3.78 8.31 -2.27
CA ALA A 58 -3.14 7.90 -1.03
C ALA A 58 -1.74 8.52 -0.88
N SER A 59 -0.95 8.56 -1.96
CA SER A 59 0.38 9.19 -1.99
C SER A 59 0.32 10.69 -1.67
N LYS A 60 -0.62 11.44 -2.27
CA LYS A 60 -0.82 12.87 -1.96
C LYS A 60 -1.18 13.13 -0.49
N ARG A 61 -1.75 12.15 0.20
CA ARG A 61 -2.09 12.19 1.63
C ARG A 61 -0.97 11.66 2.53
N GLY A 62 0.14 11.16 1.97
CA GLY A 62 1.22 10.52 2.72
C GLY A 62 0.88 9.12 3.24
N MET A 63 -0.12 8.46 2.67
CA MET A 63 -0.69 7.20 3.18
C MET A 63 -0.38 6.01 2.25
N LEU A 64 0.89 5.81 1.85
CA LEU A 64 1.29 4.63 1.06
C LEU A 64 1.52 3.36 1.90
N SER A 65 1.66 3.56 3.22
CA SER A 65 1.71 2.52 4.25
C SER A 65 0.89 3.03 5.44
N ALA A 66 -0.24 2.39 5.71
CA ALA A 66 -1.18 2.80 6.75
C ALA A 66 -1.92 1.58 7.30
N THR A 67 -2.72 1.76 8.35
CA THR A 67 -3.56 0.68 8.86
C THR A 67 -4.74 0.42 7.91
N GLU A 68 -5.36 -0.76 8.01
CA GLU A 68 -6.55 -1.07 7.21
C GLU A 68 -7.71 -0.10 7.51
N LYS A 69 -7.86 0.31 8.78
CA LYS A 69 -8.84 1.33 9.19
C LYS A 69 -8.60 2.69 8.54
N ASP A 70 -7.34 3.13 8.47
CA ASP A 70 -6.98 4.40 7.84
C ASP A 70 -7.31 4.42 6.34
N TYR A 71 -7.00 3.32 5.64
CA TYR A 71 -7.37 3.18 4.24
C TYR A 71 -8.88 3.10 4.02
N LYS A 72 -9.61 2.34 4.86
CA LYS A 72 -11.08 2.29 4.80
C LYS A 72 -11.68 3.66 5.00
N LYS A 73 -11.15 4.47 5.91
CA LYS A 73 -11.57 5.86 6.13
C LYS A 73 -11.22 6.75 4.94
N LEU A 74 -10.05 6.56 4.33
CA LEU A 74 -9.62 7.33 3.17
C LEU A 74 -10.49 7.07 1.93
N PHE A 75 -10.92 5.83 1.75
CA PHE A 75 -11.69 5.35 0.59
C PHE A 75 -13.14 4.97 0.93
N SER A 76 -13.70 5.51 2.02
CA SER A 76 -15.08 5.21 2.43
C SER A 76 -16.12 5.72 1.44
N SER A 77 -15.77 6.77 0.69
CA SER A 77 -16.62 7.42 -0.32
C SER A 77 -16.22 7.09 -1.76
N TYR A 78 -15.26 6.17 -1.91
CA TYR A 78 -14.86 5.62 -3.20
C TYR A 78 -15.67 4.37 -3.47
#